data_AF-A0A7J9YSK3-F1
#
_entry.id   AF-A0A7J9YSK3-F1
#
_cell.length_a   1.000
_cell.length_b   1.000
_cell.length_c   1.000
_cell.angle_alpha   90.00
_cell.angle_beta   90.00
_cell.angle_gamma   90.00
#
_symmetry.space_group_name_H-M   'P 1'
#
loop_
_entity.id
_entity.type
_entity.pdbx_description
1 polymer ?
#
loop_
_entity_poly.entity_id
_entity_poly.type
_entity_poly.pdbx_seq_one_letter_code
_entity_poly.pdbx_strand_id
1 'polypeptide(L)'
;TTLAAHADEELAATGSRSRNILRGGTDALTASERRVADLAAGGMSNPAIARELVVSPRTVETHLSRTYQKLDIAGRRQLAAALAGDSPEPEPGASG
;
A
#
# COMPACT_ATOMS: atom_id res chain seq x y z
N THR A 1 23.61 -1.13 -4.35
CA THR A 1 23.40 -1.27 -2.89
C THR A 1 21.91 -1.38 -2.60
N THR A 2 21.35 -2.59 -2.67
CA THR A 2 19.92 -2.89 -2.42
C THR A 2 19.75 -3.52 -1.04
N LEU A 3 20.06 -2.77 0.02
CA LEU A 3 19.90 -3.26 1.40
C LEU A 3 18.54 -2.88 2.01
N ALA A 4 17.87 -1.84 1.49
CA ALA A 4 16.58 -1.38 2.00
C ALA A 4 15.38 -2.22 1.53
N ALA A 5 15.49 -2.95 0.41
CA ALA A 5 14.37 -3.69 -0.18
C ALA A 5 14.10 -5.04 0.52
N HIS A 6 15.11 -5.65 1.14
CA HIS A 6 14.95 -6.97 1.77
C HIS A 6 14.40 -6.88 3.19
N ALA A 7 14.70 -5.82 3.94
CA ALA A 7 14.32 -5.71 5.35
C ALA A 7 12.79 -5.71 5.56
N ASP A 8 12.03 -5.11 4.64
CA ASP A 8 10.57 -5.02 4.70
C ASP A 8 9.88 -6.31 4.19
N GLU A 9 10.51 -7.02 3.24
CA GLU A 9 9.95 -8.23 2.63
C GLU A 9 10.00 -9.43 3.57
N GLU A 10 11.06 -9.54 4.38
CA GLU A 10 11.21 -10.57 5.42
C GLU A 10 10.13 -10.44 6.50
N LEU A 11 9.70 -9.22 6.85
CA LEU A 11 8.64 -9.00 7.85
C LEU A 11 7.26 -9.50 7.37
N ALA A 12 7.00 -9.48 6.06
CA ALA A 12 5.75 -9.93 5.48
C ALA A 12 5.62 -11.47 5.42
N ALA A 13 6.75 -12.20 5.49
CA ALA A 13 6.76 -13.65 5.37
C ALA A 13 6.30 -14.40 6.64
N THR A 14 6.41 -13.79 7.83
CA THR A 14 6.31 -14.50 9.13
C THR A 14 4.92 -14.48 9.78
N GLY A 15 3.82 -14.34 9.02
CA GLY A 15 2.45 -14.51 9.54
C GLY A 15 1.60 -13.24 9.69
N SER A 16 2.08 -12.10 9.23
CA SER A 16 1.29 -10.84 9.19
C SER A 16 0.26 -10.80 8.05
N ARG A 17 0.43 -11.61 6.99
CA ARG A 17 -0.49 -11.65 5.84
C ARG A 17 -1.94 -11.93 6.27
N SER A 18 -2.16 -12.92 7.14
CA SER A 18 -3.51 -13.30 7.60
C SER A 18 -4.15 -12.25 8.52
N ARG A 19 -3.34 -11.48 9.27
CA ARG A 19 -3.83 -10.44 10.18
C ARG A 19 -4.16 -9.13 9.43
N ASN A 20 -3.48 -8.85 8.32
CA ASN A 20 -3.75 -7.70 7.45
C ASN A 20 -4.99 -7.88 6.58
N ILE A 21 -5.36 -9.11 6.22
CA ILE A 21 -6.62 -9.34 5.49
C ILE A 21 -7.83 -9.06 6.41
N LEU A 22 -7.69 -9.30 7.72
CA LEU A 22 -8.72 -8.98 8.73
C LEU A 22 -8.74 -7.50 9.12
N ARG A 23 -7.63 -6.79 8.91
CA ARG A 23 -7.47 -5.34 9.08
C ARG A 23 -7.45 -4.71 7.69
N GLY A 24 -8.55 -4.88 6.96
CA GLY A 24 -8.68 -4.39 5.58
C GLY A 24 -8.48 -2.88 5.49
N GLY A 25 -8.05 -2.39 4.33
CA GLY A 25 -7.80 -0.96 4.12
C GLY A 25 -6.31 -0.61 4.07
N THR A 26 -5.96 0.66 4.32
CA THR A 26 -4.57 1.12 4.15
C THR A 26 -3.62 0.62 5.23
N ASP A 27 -4.16 0.22 6.38
CA ASP A 27 -3.42 -0.48 7.44
C ASP A 27 -2.80 -1.81 6.98
N ALA A 28 -3.31 -2.40 5.89
CA ALA A 28 -2.76 -3.64 5.34
C ALA A 28 -1.46 -3.47 4.53
N LEU A 29 -1.10 -2.22 4.21
CA LEU A 29 0.05 -1.90 3.37
C LEU A 29 1.34 -1.84 4.20
N THR A 30 2.44 -2.34 3.65
CA THR A 30 3.75 -2.06 4.24
C THR A 30 4.13 -0.60 3.99
N ALA A 31 5.12 -0.09 4.72
CA ALA A 31 5.58 1.29 4.54
C ALA A 31 6.02 1.59 3.10
N SER A 32 6.64 0.61 2.44
CA SER A 32 7.08 0.71 1.04
C SER A 32 5.89 0.71 0.07
N GLU A 33 4.89 -0.16 0.29
CA GLU A 33 3.67 -0.20 -0.52
C GLU A 33 2.87 1.09 -0.38
N ARG A 34 2.70 1.59 0.85
CA ARG A 34 2.00 2.83 1.14
C ARG A 34 2.64 4.03 0.44
N ARG A 35 3.96 4.18 0.52
CA ARG A 35 4.68 5.26 -0.20
C ARG A 35 4.46 5.20 -1.70
N VAL A 36 4.58 4.02 -2.30
CA VAL A 36 4.32 3.85 -3.74
C VAL A 36 2.86 4.17 -4.07
N ALA A 37 1.93 3.74 -3.22
CA ALA A 37 0.50 3.98 -3.38
C ALA A 37 0.15 5.46 -3.32
N ASP A 38 0.68 6.21 -2.35
CA ASP A 38 0.43 7.64 -2.18
C ASP A 38 0.93 8.45 -3.39
N LEU A 39 2.17 8.19 -3.85
CA LEU A 39 2.72 8.85 -5.03
C LEU A 39 1.92 8.50 -6.29
N ALA A 40 1.45 7.25 -6.39
CA ALA A 40 0.62 6.82 -7.51
C ALA A 40 -0.79 7.46 -7.47
N ALA A 41 -1.40 7.56 -6.30
CA ALA A 41 -2.67 8.27 -6.13
C ALA A 41 -2.54 9.77 -6.43
N GLY A 42 -1.38 10.36 -6.12
CA GLY A 42 -1.01 11.74 -6.51
C GLY A 42 -0.72 11.94 -8.00
N GLY A 43 -0.85 10.89 -8.83
CA GLY A 43 -0.72 11.00 -10.29
C GLY A 43 0.69 10.77 -10.86
N MET A 44 1.69 10.42 -10.04
CA MET A 44 3.06 10.19 -10.54
C MET A 44 3.21 8.89 -11.33
N SER A 45 3.74 8.95 -12.56
CA SER A 45 3.99 7.75 -13.36
C SER A 45 4.97 6.77 -12.69
N ASN A 46 4.88 5.47 -12.98
CA ASN A 46 5.78 4.46 -12.40
C ASN A 46 7.27 4.78 -12.59
N PRO A 47 7.73 5.30 -13.77
CA PRO A 47 9.12 5.73 -13.93
C PRO A 47 9.49 6.95 -13.07
N ALA A 48 8.56 7.87 -12.82
CA ALA A 48 8.81 9.01 -11.94
C ALA A 48 8.91 8.57 -10.48
N ILE A 49 8.01 7.69 -10.03
CA ILE A 49 8.07 7.07 -8.69
C ILE A 49 9.38 6.30 -8.51
N ALA A 50 9.80 5.54 -9.53
CA ALA A 50 11.04 4.77 -9.49
C ALA A 50 12.26 5.67 -9.28
N ARG A 51 12.29 6.85 -9.93
CA ARG A 51 13.34 7.86 -9.73
C ARG A 51 13.29 8.47 -8.35
N GLU A 52 12.10 8.84 -7.88
CA GLU A 52 11.89 9.44 -6.55
C GLU A 52 12.36 8.50 -5.42
N LEU A 53 12.02 7.21 -5.53
CA LEU A 53 12.34 6.20 -4.51
C LEU A 53 13.70 5.51 -4.76
N VAL A 54 14.41 5.87 -5.82
CA VAL A 54 15.69 5.26 -6.22
C VAL A 54 15.59 3.73 -6.36
N VAL A 55 14.54 3.28 -7.04
CA VAL A 55 14.26 1.85 -7.34
C VAL A 55 14.04 1.63 -8.83
N SER A 56 13.90 0.37 -9.24
CA SER A 56 13.53 0.06 -10.63
C SER A 56 12.03 0.27 -10.88
N PRO A 57 11.60 0.63 -12.11
CA PRO A 57 10.18 0.68 -12.47
C PRO A 57 9.45 -0.64 -12.19
N ARG A 58 10.14 -1.78 -12.36
CA ARG A 58 9.58 -3.12 -12.06
C ARG A 58 9.35 -3.36 -10.57
N THR A 59 10.18 -2.76 -9.71
CA THR A 59 9.96 -2.76 -8.26
C THR A 59 8.68 -1.97 -7.92
N VAL A 60 8.48 -0.81 -8.55
CA VAL A 60 7.24 -0.03 -8.39
C VAL A 60 6.02 -0.82 -8.84
N GLU A 61 6.07 -1.48 -9.99
CA GLU A 61 5.00 -2.35 -10.49
C GLU A 61 4.68 -3.49 -9.50
N THR A 62 5.70 -4.09 -8.90
CA THR A 62 5.54 -5.17 -7.92
C THR A 62 4.85 -4.66 -6.66
N HIS A 63 5.27 -3.51 -6.13
CA HIS A 63 4.62 -2.90 -4.98
C HIS A 63 3.16 -2.50 -5.28
N LEU A 64 2.88 -1.94 -6.46
CA LEU A 64 1.51 -1.61 -6.87
C LEU A 64 0.64 -2.87 -7.00
N SER A 65 1.15 -3.94 -7.58
CA SER A 65 0.40 -5.21 -7.69
C SER A 65 0.04 -5.77 -6.33
N ARG A 66 0.96 -5.74 -5.35
CA ARG A 66 0.68 -6.18 -3.98
C ARG A 66 -0.31 -5.25 -3.27
N THR A 67 -0.16 -3.94 -3.48
CA THR A 67 -1.09 -2.92 -2.96
C THR A 67 -2.51 -3.16 -3.46
N TYR A 68 -2.69 -3.37 -4.77
CA TYR A 68 -4.00 -3.60 -5.37
C TYR A 68 -4.69 -4.84 -4.82
N GLN A 69 -3.94 -5.93 -4.62
CA GLN A 69 -4.47 -7.15 -3.99
C GLN A 69 -4.87 -6.93 -2.53
N LYS A 70 -4.08 -6.14 -1.78
CA LYS A 70 -4.35 -5.86 -0.37
C LYS A 70 -5.54 -4.91 -0.15
N LEU A 71 -5.74 -3.97 -1.08
CA LEU A 71 -6.85 -3.03 -1.05
C LEU A 71 -8.10 -3.54 -1.79
N ASP A 72 -8.03 -4.74 -2.39
CA ASP A 72 -9.07 -5.33 -3.23
C ASP A 72 -9.55 -4.40 -4.37
N ILE A 73 -8.61 -3.76 -5.06
CA ILE A 73 -8.91 -2.84 -6.17
C ILE A 73 -8.37 -3.32 -7.51
N ALA A 74 -9.09 -3.02 -8.59
CA ALA A 74 -8.70 -3.44 -9.93
C ALA A 74 -7.55 -2.60 -10.53
N GLY A 75 -7.18 -1.48 -9.90
CA GLY A 75 -5.99 -0.74 -10.30
C GLY A 75 -5.99 0.74 -9.93
N ARG A 76 -5.06 1.45 -10.56
CA ARG A 76 -4.63 2.81 -10.18
C ARG A 76 -5.74 3.84 -10.03
N ARG A 77 -6.79 3.77 -10.87
CA ARG A 77 -7.92 4.73 -10.81
C ARG A 77 -8.68 4.66 -9.48
N GLN A 78 -8.73 3.48 -8.87
CA GLN A 78 -9.43 3.25 -7.60
C GLN A 78 -8.51 3.52 -6.40
N LEU A 79 -7.20 3.68 -6.64
CA LEU A 79 -6.20 3.81 -5.58
C LEU A 79 -6.42 5.04 -4.72
N ALA A 80 -6.69 6.21 -5.33
CA ALA A 80 -6.95 7.43 -4.57
C ALA A 80 -8.19 7.32 -3.67
N ALA A 81 -9.25 6.67 -4.16
CA ALA A 81 -10.47 6.44 -3.39
C ALA A 81 -10.23 5.42 -2.26
N ALA A 82 -9.52 4.34 -2.54
CA ALA A 82 -9.19 3.30 -1.55
C ALA A 82 -8.28 3.84 -0.44
N LEU A 83 -7.36 4.75 -0.75
CA LEU A 83 -6.52 5.40 0.26
C LEU A 83 -7.29 6.41 1.12
N ALA A 84 -8.34 7.02 0.58
CA ALA A 84 -9.18 7.98 1.30
C ALA A 84 -10.28 7.32 2.15
N GLY A 85 -10.70 6.11 1.77
CA GLY A 85 -11.76 5.34 2.43
C GLY A 85 -11.37 4.67 3.75
N ASP A 86 -10.12 4.81 4.18
CA ASP A 86 -9.58 4.25 5.43
C ASP A 86 -9.70 5.21 6.63
N SER A 87 -10.68 6.11 6.62
CA SER A 87 -11.04 6.80 7.86
C SER A 87 -11.76 5.82 8.78
N PRO A 88 -11.19 5.41 9.93
CA PRO A 88 -11.93 4.63 10.91
C PRO A 88 -13.08 5.49 11.47
N GLU A 89 -14.31 4.97 11.29
CA GLU A 89 -15.57 5.18 12.02
C GLU A 89 -16.06 6.61 12.39
N PRO A 90 -17.34 6.92 12.17
CA PRO A 90 -18.14 7.51 13.23
C PRO A 90 -18.68 6.37 14.11
N GLU A 91 -18.15 6.22 15.33
CA GLU A 91 -18.71 5.40 16.40
C GLU A 91 -20.26 5.52 16.45
N PRO A 92 -21.03 4.46 16.18
CA PRO A 92 -22.45 4.46 16.45
C PRO A 92 -22.69 3.91 17.87
N GLY A 93 -22.67 4.77 18.88
CA GLY A 93 -23.39 4.51 20.13
C GLY A 93 -22.55 4.45 21.41
N ALA A 94 -22.21 5.62 21.96
CA ALA A 94 -22.04 5.81 23.39
C ALA A 94 -22.84 7.04 23.83
N SER A 95 -24.15 6.86 24.03
CA SER A 95 -24.97 7.61 24.99
C SER A 95 -26.38 7.02 25.00
N GLY A 96 -26.59 6.08 25.93
CA GLY A 96 -27.88 5.68 26.48
C GLY A 96 -27.72 5.62 27.99
#